data_AF-A0A6N7F138-F1
#
_entry.id   AF-A0A6N7F138-F1
#
_cell.length_a   1.000
_cell.length_b   1.000
_cell.length_c   1.000
_cell.angle_alpha   90.00
_cell.angle_beta   90.00
_cell.angle_gamma   90.00
#
_symmetry.space_group_name_H-M   'P 1'
#
loop_
_entity.id
_entity.type
_entity.pdbx_description
1 polymer ?
#
loop_
_entity_poly.entity_id
_entity_poly.type
_entity_poly.pdbx_seq_one_letter_code
_entity_poly.pdbx_strand_id
1 'polypeptide(L)'
;MGGISLWQIAIVIIIIAILFGGKRLRNLGGDLGTSLKGFKKAIKDDDEPKKTDHLTNQSSTESSPTDTTSTDNQSTETIDSHGSNKDS
;
A
#
# COMPACT_ATOMS: atom_id res chain seq x y z
N MET A 1 -0.57 19.57 39.34
CA MET A 1 -1.48 18.69 38.58
C MET A 1 -0.68 18.10 37.43
N GLY A 2 -0.26 16.84 37.54
CA GLY A 2 0.61 16.19 36.55
C GLY A 2 -0.13 16.01 35.22
N GLY A 3 0.43 16.57 34.15
CA GLY A 3 -0.11 16.44 32.80
C GLY A 3 0.05 15.02 32.25
N ILE A 4 -0.64 14.76 31.15
CA ILE A 4 -0.51 13.50 30.41
C ILE A 4 0.89 13.48 29.79
N SER A 5 1.75 12.61 30.30
CA SER A 5 3.10 12.40 29.79
C SER A 5 3.06 11.51 28.56
N LEU A 6 3.90 11.82 27.56
CA LEU A 6 4.07 11.01 26.35
C LEU A 6 4.33 9.52 26.65
N TRP A 7 5.00 9.23 27.77
CA TRP A 7 5.27 7.88 28.23
C TRP A 7 4.00 7.08 28.58
N GLN A 8 2.96 7.75 29.09
CA GLN A 8 1.67 7.12 29.39
C GLN A 8 0.93 6.78 28.10
N ILE A 9 0.97 7.68 27.11
CA ILE A 9 0.34 7.47 25.81
C ILE A 9 0.96 6.26 25.09
N ALA A 10 2.29 6.10 25.16
CA ALA A 10 2.99 4.96 24.56
C ALA A 10 2.54 3.61 25.15
N ILE A 11 2.40 3.52 26.48
CA ILE A 11 1.86 2.32 27.13
C ILE A 11 0.43 2.02 26.70
N VAL A 12 -0.43 3.04 26.60
CA VAL A 12 -1.83 2.83 26.17
C VAL A 12 -1.88 2.31 24.73
N ILE A 13 -1.07 2.87 23.84
CA ILE A 13 -0.97 2.42 22.44
C ILE A 13 -0.53 0.95 22.38
N ILE A 14 0.44 0.54 23.22
CA ILE A 14 0.91 -0.86 23.25
C ILE A 14 -0.23 -1.82 23.58
N ILE A 15 -1.06 -1.47 24.57
CA ILE A 15 -2.18 -2.31 25.02
C ILE A 15 -3.23 -2.42 23.89
N ILE A 16 -3.58 -1.29 23.28
CA ILE A 16 -4.53 -1.26 22.15
C ILE A 16 -3.99 -2.09 20.98
N ALA A 17 -2.70 -1.98 20.66
CA ALA A 17 -2.08 -2.76 19.59
C ALA A 17 -2.12 -4.27 19.85
N ILE A 18 -2.00 -4.72 21.10
CA ILE A 18 -2.13 -6.13 21.48
C ILE A 18 -3.59 -6.58 21.39
N LEU A 19 -4.56 -5.78 21.87
CA LEU A 19 -5.98 -6.11 21.85
C LEU A 19 -6.57 -6.19 20.45
N PHE A 20 -6.26 -5.20 19.61
CA PHE A 20 -6.77 -5.11 18.25
C PHE A 20 -5.90 -5.87 17.24
N GLY A 21 -4.67 -6.20 17.62
CA GLY A 21 -3.65 -6.77 16.75
C GLY A 21 -3.10 -5.76 15.73
N GLY A 22 -1.81 -5.90 15.38
CA GLY A 22 -1.15 -5.00 14.43
C GLY A 22 -1.79 -4.98 13.03
N LYS A 23 -2.51 -6.03 12.63
CA LYS A 23 -3.14 -6.15 11.31
C LYS A 23 -4.31 -5.18 11.13
N ARG A 24 -5.13 -4.98 12.17
CA ARG A 24 -6.26 -4.03 12.15
C ARG A 24 -5.76 -2.58 12.24
N LEU A 25 -4.79 -2.33 13.11
CA LEU A 25 -4.16 -1.00 13.23
C LEU A 25 -3.41 -0.60 11.95
N ARG A 26 -2.78 -1.54 11.23
CA ARG A 26 -2.09 -1.22 9.97
C ARG A 26 -3.05 -0.92 8.83
N ASN A 27 -4.16 -1.65 8.73
CA ASN A 27 -5.18 -1.37 7.72
C ASN A 27 -5.84 0.00 7.97
N LEU A 28 -6.31 0.28 9.19
CA LEU A 28 -6.93 1.57 9.52
C LEU A 28 -5.90 2.71 9.58
N GLY A 29 -4.70 2.44 10.08
CA GLY A 29 -3.62 3.41 10.19
C GLY A 29 -3.01 3.80 8.85
N GLY A 30 -3.08 2.94 7.82
CA GLY A 30 -2.67 3.29 6.46
C GLY A 30 -3.55 4.38 5.87
N ASP A 31 -4.87 4.25 5.99
CA ASP A 31 -5.85 5.20 5.45
C ASP A 31 -5.81 6.54 6.21
N LEU A 32 -5.77 6.46 7.55
CA LEU A 32 -5.68 7.63 8.42
C LEU A 32 -4.30 8.32 8.32
N GLY A 33 -3.23 7.53 8.17
CA GLY A 33 -1.87 8.04 8.01
C GLY A 33 -1.66 8.78 6.70
N THR A 34 -2.27 8.28 5.62
CA THR A 34 -2.24 8.96 4.31
C THR A 34 -2.96 10.30 4.37
N SER A 35 -4.12 10.35 5.04
CA SER A 35 -4.89 11.58 5.24
C SER A 35 -4.13 12.60 6.12
N LEU A 36 -3.49 12.14 7.19
CA LEU A 36 -2.71 13.00 8.08
C LEU A 36 -1.39 13.50 7.43
N LYS A 37 -0.83 12.76 6.47
CA LYS A 37 0.38 13.15 5.73
C LYS A 37 0.16 14.42 4.90
N GLY A 38 -1.01 14.57 4.29
CA GLY A 38 -1.41 15.80 3.59
C GLY A 38 -1.52 16.99 4.53
N PHE A 39 -2.11 16.80 5.72
CA PHE A 39 -2.20 17.82 6.75
C PHE A 39 -0.82 18.27 7.27
N LYS A 40 0.08 17.32 7.55
CA LYS A 40 1.47 17.63 7.94
C LYS A 40 2.21 18.39 6.84
N LYS A 41 1.98 18.03 5.57
CA LYS A 41 2.62 18.68 4.42
C LYS A 41 2.12 20.11 4.24
N ALA A 42 0.80 20.33 4.34
CA ALA A 42 0.21 21.67 4.26
C ALA A 42 0.74 22.61 5.36
N ILE A 43 0.85 22.12 6.60
CA ILE A 43 1.40 22.91 7.71
C ILE A 43 2.88 23.24 7.47
N LYS A 44 3.67 22.32 6.91
CA LYS A 44 5.09 22.55 6.62
C LYS A 44 5.29 23.48 5.41
N ASP A 45 4.41 23.42 4.43
CA ASP A 45 4.46 24.27 3.22
C ASP A 45 4.07 25.74 3.52
N ASP A 46 3.37 26.01 4.64
CA ASP A 46 3.13 27.39 5.12
C ASP A 46 4.35 28.00 5.82
N ASP A 47 5.31 27.20 6.31
CA ASP A 47 6.53 27.66 7.00
C ASP A 47 7.77 27.75 6.08
N GLU A 48 7.75 27.20 4.85
CA GLU A 48 8.87 27.28 3.88
C GLU A 48 8.44 27.90 2.52
N PRO A 49 9.27 28.77 1.89
CA PRO A 49 9.00 29.26 0.54
C PRO A 49 9.13 28.13 -0.51
N LYS A 50 7.98 27.54 -0.84
CA LYS A 50 7.62 26.67 -1.97
C LYS A 50 8.79 26.12 -2.81
N LYS A 51 9.13 24.84 -2.58
CA LYS A 51 9.54 23.94 -3.67
C LYS A 51 8.35 23.08 -4.09
N THR A 52 7.81 23.42 -5.26
CA THR A 52 6.88 22.58 -6.00
C THR A 52 7.60 21.28 -6.37
N ASP A 53 7.31 20.19 -5.66
CA ASP A 53 7.74 18.85 -6.06
C ASP A 53 6.51 17.99 -6.35
N HIS A 54 6.47 17.56 -7.60
CA HIS A 54 5.40 16.84 -8.26
C HIS A 54 5.29 15.43 -7.68
N LEU A 55 4.39 15.23 -6.71
CA LEU A 55 4.14 13.90 -6.13
C LEU A 55 2.98 13.22 -6.85
N THR A 56 3.36 12.61 -7.97
CA THR A 56 2.87 11.37 -8.57
C THR A 56 1.71 10.68 -7.84
N ASN A 57 0.56 10.65 -8.52
CA ASN A 57 -0.44 9.58 -8.41
C ASN A 57 0.27 8.22 -8.60
N GLN A 58 0.62 7.54 -7.52
CA GLN A 58 0.78 6.09 -7.53
C GLN A 58 -0.49 5.48 -6.92
N SER A 59 -1.52 5.41 -7.75
CA SER A 59 -2.56 4.40 -7.61
C SER A 59 -1.97 3.09 -8.12
N SER A 60 -1.25 2.38 -7.27
CA SER A 60 -0.94 0.97 -7.52
C SER A 60 -2.10 0.13 -7.01
N THR A 61 -3.00 -0.19 -7.93
CA THR A 61 -3.57 -1.53 -8.04
C THR A 61 -2.41 -2.52 -7.93
N GLU A 62 -2.40 -3.39 -6.92
CA GLU A 62 -1.93 -4.79 -6.94
C GLU A 62 -1.78 -5.28 -5.48
N SER A 63 -2.74 -6.03 -4.96
CA SER A 63 -2.58 -6.86 -3.76
C SER A 63 -3.62 -7.98 -3.76
N SER A 64 -3.46 -8.92 -4.69
CA SER A 64 -3.88 -10.31 -4.50
C SER A 64 -2.94 -11.20 -5.33
N PRO A 65 -2.20 -12.10 -4.67
CA PRO A 65 -2.58 -13.48 -4.84
C PRO A 65 -2.67 -14.17 -3.48
N THR A 66 -3.88 -14.59 -3.11
CA THR A 66 -4.06 -15.76 -2.26
C THR A 66 -3.77 -17.00 -3.09
N ASP A 67 -2.74 -17.74 -2.69
CA ASP A 67 -2.55 -19.16 -3.01
C ASP A 67 -3.88 -19.92 -2.81
N THR A 68 -4.41 -20.49 -3.89
CA THR A 68 -5.27 -21.67 -3.85
C THR A 68 -5.05 -22.46 -5.13
N THR A 69 -4.33 -23.56 -4.96
CA THR A 69 -4.23 -24.73 -5.83
C THR A 69 -5.56 -25.09 -6.50
N SER A 70 -5.57 -25.20 -7.84
CA SER A 70 -6.41 -26.15 -8.61
C SER A 70 -5.97 -26.21 -10.08
N THR A 71 -5.39 -27.35 -10.44
CA THR A 71 -5.54 -28.10 -11.71
C THR A 71 -5.26 -27.37 -13.03
N ASP A 72 -4.03 -27.59 -13.51
CA ASP A 72 -3.60 -27.45 -14.90
C ASP A 72 -4.41 -28.41 -15.80
N ASN A 73 -5.42 -27.88 -16.50
CA ASN A 73 -6.05 -28.55 -17.64
C ASN A 73 -5.35 -28.07 -18.91
N GLN A 74 -4.26 -28.73 -19.27
CA GLN A 74 -3.66 -28.63 -20.60
C GLN A 74 -4.60 -29.29 -21.61
N SER A 75 -5.47 -28.48 -22.23
CA SER A 75 -6.16 -28.82 -23.47
C SER A 75 -5.61 -27.97 -24.61
N THR A 76 -5.14 -28.70 -25.60
CA THR A 76 -4.60 -28.35 -26.91
C THR A 76 -5.49 -27.43 -27.74
N GLU A 77 -4.92 -26.38 -28.34
CA GLU A 77 -5.10 -26.02 -29.76
C GLU A 77 -4.35 -24.71 -30.06
N THR A 78 -3.22 -24.81 -30.77
CA THR A 78 -2.69 -23.69 -31.56
C THR A 78 -2.35 -24.24 -32.94
N ILE A 79 -3.34 -24.19 -33.82
CA ILE A 79 -3.14 -24.11 -35.27
C ILE A 79 -2.74 -22.65 -35.53
N ASP A 80 -1.67 -22.46 -36.32
CA ASP A 80 -1.49 -21.39 -37.31
C ASP A 80 0.00 -21.19 -37.61
N SER A 81 0.59 -22.12 -38.38
CA SER A 81 1.86 -21.90 -39.06
C SER A 81 1.57 -21.39 -40.48
N HIS A 82 1.63 -20.07 -40.67
CA HIS A 82 1.62 -19.43 -41.98
C HIS A 82 3.04 -19.02 -42.38
N GLY A 83 3.58 -19.71 -43.39
CA GLY A 83 4.42 -19.13 -44.45
C GLY A 83 5.89 -18.86 -44.13
N SER A 84 6.78 -19.62 -44.78
CA SER A 84 7.77 -19.04 -45.70
C SER A 84 8.43 -20.11 -46.56
N ASN A 85 8.09 -20.08 -47.84
CA ASN A 85 8.91 -20.54 -48.96
C ASN A 85 10.37 -20.11 -48.76
N LYS A 86 11.32 -21.00 -48.99
CA LYS A 86 12.61 -20.59 -49.56
C LYS A 86 13.27 -21.74 -50.31
N ASP A 87 13.42 -21.51 -51.60
CA ASP A 87 14.01 -22.36 -52.62
C ASP A 87 15.47 -22.69 -52.31
N SER A 88 15.86 -23.97 -52.45
CA SER A 88 17.13 -24.51 -53.00
C SER A 88 17.25 -26.01 -52.70
#